data_AF-A0AAQ3M8I8-F1
#
_entry.id   AF-A0AAQ3M8I8-F1
#
_cell.length_a   1.000
_cell.length_b   1.000
_cell.length_c   1.000
_cell.angle_alpha   90.00
_cell.angle_beta   90.00
_cell.angle_gamma   90.00
#
_symmetry.space_group_name_H-M   'P 1'
#
loop_
_entity.id
_entity.type
_entity.pdbx_description
1 polymer ?
#
loop_
_entity_poly.entity_id
_entity_poly.type
_entity_poly.pdbx_seq_one_letter_code
_entity_poly.pdbx_strand_id
1 'polypeptide(L)'
;MSLRSVSNQPAISPGGKDSPVDSAAPSTPSASGEDEIIVIAKEGDIVLHIEHDIGERQSACRLRVSSRKLADVSKYFARLLQPGRFGEGERVDTELKSLREKYPSIAEAPATELPVISLQDLGRISTVKSISPLCTDMLYMLHGNDLAATPPLTNLANLAIVADRFDALIAAAEYANRKKLIRTIDGKTTPKIDTNLTQEKVRQRLLVAVLFNYSPWIEKYSARLIIRGWVGNEVETTLPLWWDLPSRFEEELLCRREYMLDAVQSVQAHFLSLYSSRERQCKLGYDSSAQCDSFQLGEMIRFFMRIGTLKLQGVVYDATEPPEPYSGDVYSLLDAMQQVPEYQIDKNHHHCGIRTRIIPLIDTLRESISHIGICFEYWTTSWSQYAWMEAKQPLLWRKQNYRLKATSHETLHANVRGLFMAAERDWSI
;
A
#
# COMPACT_ATOMS: atom_id res chain seq x y z
N MET A 1 -1.04 55.05 -4.34
CA MET A 1 -0.63 56.22 -3.53
C MET A 1 -1.56 56.32 -2.33
N SER A 2 -0.98 56.50 -1.14
CA SER A 2 -1.58 56.74 0.18
C SER A 2 -2.31 55.59 0.91
N LEU A 3 -1.51 54.96 1.76
CA LEU A 3 -1.79 54.44 3.10
C LEU A 3 -2.74 55.31 3.93
N ARG A 4 -3.52 54.69 4.84
CA ARG A 4 -3.40 54.93 6.29
C ARG A 4 -4.23 53.97 7.14
N SER A 5 -3.54 53.48 8.16
CA SER A 5 -3.93 52.69 9.33
C SER A 5 -4.78 53.48 10.33
N VAL A 6 -5.45 52.80 11.27
CA VAL A 6 -5.10 52.71 12.72
C VAL A 6 -6.34 52.27 13.52
N SER A 7 -6.11 51.27 14.38
CA SER A 7 -6.96 50.72 15.44
C SER A 7 -7.45 51.71 16.51
N ASN A 8 -8.56 51.40 17.19
CA ASN A 8 -8.58 51.42 18.66
C ASN A 8 -9.80 50.70 19.27
N GLN A 9 -9.53 49.95 20.35
CA GLN A 9 -10.44 49.23 21.24
C GLN A 9 -11.13 50.18 22.28
N PRO A 10 -11.62 49.73 23.46
CA PRO A 10 -12.84 48.96 23.77
C PRO A 10 -13.73 49.66 24.85
N ALA A 11 -14.85 49.05 25.27
CA ALA A 11 -15.66 49.51 26.40
C ALA A 11 -16.04 48.35 27.37
N ILE A 12 -15.37 48.30 28.54
CA ILE A 12 -15.87 48.44 29.94
C ILE A 12 -17.42 48.29 30.09
N SER A 13 -18.10 47.55 31.00
CA SER A 13 -17.92 46.88 32.32
C SER A 13 -19.30 46.28 32.73
N PRO A 14 -19.67 45.94 34.00
CA PRO A 14 -19.01 45.29 35.15
C PRO A 14 -19.89 44.18 35.79
N GLY A 15 -19.38 43.51 36.85
CA GLY A 15 -20.26 42.94 37.90
C GLY A 15 -19.68 41.76 38.68
N GLY A 16 -19.03 42.04 39.81
CA GLY A 16 -18.59 41.02 40.78
C GLY A 16 -19.60 40.80 41.91
N LYS A 17 -19.47 39.64 42.58
CA LYS A 17 -19.84 39.39 43.99
C LYS A 17 -19.17 38.10 44.49
N ASP A 18 -18.29 38.25 45.48
CA ASP A 18 -17.78 37.22 46.41
C ASP A 18 -18.95 36.67 47.27
N SER A 19 -18.99 35.51 47.96
CA SER A 19 -18.10 34.50 48.61
C SER A 19 -19.04 33.34 49.07
N PRO A 20 -18.65 32.26 49.81
CA PRO A 20 -17.34 31.68 50.11
C PRO A 20 -17.23 30.18 49.78
N VAL A 21 -15.99 29.69 49.82
CA VAL A 21 -15.55 28.32 49.56
C VAL A 21 -15.71 27.46 50.82
N ASP A 22 -16.37 26.31 50.67
CA ASP A 22 -16.33 25.21 51.62
C ASP A 22 -16.05 23.88 50.88
N SER A 23 -14.87 23.34 51.13
CA SER A 23 -14.61 21.92 51.39
C SER A 23 -15.26 20.85 50.49
N ALA A 24 -14.56 20.41 49.44
CA ALA A 24 -14.39 18.99 49.08
C ALA A 24 -13.49 18.86 47.84
N ALA A 25 -12.24 18.44 48.04
CA ALA A 25 -11.37 18.03 46.95
C ALA A 25 -11.98 16.79 46.24
N PRO A 26 -12.12 16.78 44.91
CA PRO A 26 -12.34 15.55 44.19
C PRO A 26 -11.04 14.75 44.28
N SER A 27 -11.12 13.58 44.91
CA SER A 27 -10.08 12.56 44.86
C SER A 27 -9.73 12.28 43.39
N THR A 28 -8.53 12.67 43.02
CA THR A 28 -7.85 12.26 41.80
C THR A 28 -7.92 10.73 41.71
N PRO A 29 -8.37 10.14 40.59
CA PRO A 29 -8.21 8.72 40.38
C PRO A 29 -6.71 8.44 40.34
N SER A 30 -6.23 7.68 41.32
CA SER A 30 -4.88 7.15 41.36
C SER A 30 -4.59 6.38 40.07
N ALA A 31 -3.47 6.71 39.43
CA ALA A 31 -2.83 5.87 38.43
C ALA A 31 -2.41 4.55 39.10
N SER A 32 -3.20 3.49 38.92
CA SER A 32 -2.95 2.16 39.50
C SER A 32 -3.14 1.03 38.48
N GLY A 33 -2.79 1.27 37.21
CA GLY A 33 -2.99 0.30 36.11
C GLY A 33 -1.71 -0.20 35.43
N GLU A 34 -0.52 0.29 35.78
CA GLU A 34 0.72 -0.02 35.04
C GLU A 34 1.44 -1.31 35.50
N ASP A 35 1.04 -1.91 36.62
CA ASP A 35 1.68 -3.11 37.19
C ASP A 35 0.88 -4.41 37.01
N GLU A 36 -0.27 -4.38 36.33
CA GLU A 36 -1.08 -5.58 36.13
C GLU A 36 -0.44 -6.53 35.11
N ILE A 37 -0.11 -7.74 35.55
CA ILE A 37 0.44 -8.79 34.67
C ILE A 37 -0.70 -9.55 34.01
N ILE A 38 -0.82 -9.42 32.69
CA ILE A 38 -1.84 -10.09 31.88
C ILE A 38 -1.45 -11.55 31.67
N VAL A 39 -2.32 -12.49 32.02
CA VAL A 39 -2.05 -13.93 31.89
C VAL A 39 -2.50 -14.48 30.54
N ILE A 40 -1.55 -14.76 29.64
CA ILE A 40 -1.83 -15.42 28.34
C ILE A 40 -1.83 -16.94 28.49
N ALA A 41 -0.91 -17.47 29.30
CA ALA A 41 -0.81 -18.89 29.63
C ALA A 41 -0.70 -19.05 31.16
N LYS A 42 -1.62 -19.81 31.77
CA LYS A 42 -1.60 -20.06 33.21
C LYS A 42 -0.37 -20.88 33.61
N GLU A 43 0.02 -21.80 32.75
CA GLU A 43 1.24 -22.58 32.81
C GLU A 43 2.49 -21.81 32.37
N GLY A 44 2.36 -20.51 32.07
CA GLY A 44 3.46 -19.67 31.61
C GLY A 44 4.56 -19.57 32.65
N ASP A 45 5.79 -19.63 32.18
CA ASP A 45 7.03 -19.72 32.96
C ASP A 45 7.87 -18.44 32.90
N ILE A 46 7.50 -17.48 32.06
CA ILE A 46 8.18 -16.18 31.96
C ILE A 46 7.16 -15.04 31.87
N VAL A 47 7.62 -13.83 32.19
CA VAL A 47 6.89 -12.57 31.96
C VAL A 47 7.62 -11.75 30.91
N LEU A 48 6.95 -11.41 29.83
CA LEU A 48 7.44 -10.42 28.87
C LEU A 48 7.06 -9.04 29.36
N HIS A 49 8.05 -8.17 29.53
CA HIS A 49 7.86 -6.74 29.70
C HIS A 49 8.13 -6.06 28.36
N ILE A 50 7.09 -5.56 27.72
CA ILE A 50 7.18 -4.99 26.37
C ILE A 50 7.02 -3.48 26.47
N GLU A 51 7.99 -2.74 25.94
CA GLU A 51 8.02 -1.28 25.86
C GLU A 51 8.06 -0.82 24.40
N HIS A 52 7.31 0.23 24.09
CA HIS A 52 7.35 0.86 22.77
C HIS A 52 6.99 2.34 22.86
N ASP A 53 7.72 3.15 22.10
CA ASP A 53 7.49 4.58 22.01
C ASP A 53 6.32 4.86 21.06
N ILE A 54 5.29 5.53 21.58
CA ILE A 54 4.13 5.99 20.84
C ILE A 54 4.21 7.51 20.75
N GLY A 55 4.85 8.00 19.69
CA GLY A 55 5.16 9.42 19.57
C GLY A 55 6.11 9.85 20.69
N GLU A 56 5.69 10.79 21.53
CA GLU A 56 6.48 11.28 22.67
C GLU A 56 6.23 10.50 23.98
N ARG A 57 5.36 9.47 23.97
CA ARG A 57 4.99 8.71 25.17
C ARG A 57 5.46 7.28 25.08
N GLN A 58 6.15 6.80 26.10
CA GLN A 58 6.46 5.38 26.24
C GLN A 58 5.22 4.63 26.73
N SER A 59 4.87 3.53 26.07
CA SER A 59 3.81 2.62 26.52
C SER A 59 4.42 1.26 26.85
N ALA A 60 4.02 0.68 27.97
CA ALA A 60 4.52 -0.59 28.45
C ALA A 60 3.39 -1.57 28.81
N CYS A 61 3.68 -2.86 28.79
CA CYS A 61 2.79 -3.90 29.31
C CYS A 61 3.56 -5.15 29.75
N ARG A 62 3.01 -5.90 30.72
CA ARG A 62 3.61 -7.12 31.26
C ARG A 62 2.69 -8.30 31.03
N LEU A 63 3.19 -9.36 30.39
CA LEU A 63 2.38 -10.53 30.02
C LEU A 63 3.06 -11.84 30.43
N ARG A 64 2.34 -12.69 31.17
CA ARG A 64 2.76 -14.06 31.52
C ARG A 64 2.50 -15.00 30.34
N VAL A 65 3.56 -15.63 29.84
CA VAL A 65 3.54 -16.45 28.61
C VAL A 65 4.32 -17.75 28.80
N SER A 66 4.11 -18.70 27.89
CA SER A 66 4.90 -19.93 27.82
C SER A 66 6.12 -19.74 26.91
N SER A 67 7.32 -19.79 27.50
CA SER A 67 8.60 -19.71 26.80
C SER A 67 8.71 -20.78 25.70
N ARG A 68 8.27 -22.00 26.01
CA ARG A 68 8.25 -23.14 25.09
C ARG A 68 7.35 -22.88 23.88
N LYS A 69 6.09 -22.48 24.08
CA LYS A 69 5.17 -22.19 22.96
C LYS A 69 5.71 -21.08 22.07
N LEU A 70 6.32 -20.04 22.65
CA LEU A 70 6.93 -18.97 21.88
C LEU A 70 8.16 -19.45 21.07
N ALA A 71 9.04 -20.26 21.68
CA ALA A 71 10.19 -20.82 20.98
C ALA A 71 9.80 -21.78 19.85
N ASP A 72 8.69 -22.51 19.99
CA ASP A 72 8.18 -23.42 18.95
C ASP A 72 7.70 -22.67 17.69
N VAL A 73 7.20 -21.44 17.84
CA VAL A 73 6.54 -20.69 16.76
C VAL A 73 7.32 -19.47 16.26
N SER A 74 8.38 -19.07 16.96
CA SER A 74 9.19 -17.89 16.65
C SER A 74 10.68 -18.20 16.81
N LYS A 75 11.45 -18.02 15.73
CA LYS A 75 12.90 -18.21 15.78
C LYS A 75 13.59 -17.13 16.61
N TYR A 76 13.00 -15.93 16.71
CA TYR A 76 13.47 -14.88 17.60
C TYR A 76 13.45 -15.37 19.06
N PHE A 77 12.30 -15.83 19.54
CA PHE A 77 12.16 -16.32 20.91
C PHE A 77 12.97 -17.60 21.14
N ALA A 78 13.03 -18.51 20.16
CA ALA A 78 13.86 -19.71 20.25
C ALA A 78 15.34 -19.38 20.49
N ARG A 79 15.87 -18.34 19.82
CA ARG A 79 17.25 -17.89 19.99
C ARG A 79 17.44 -17.13 21.29
N LEU A 80 16.54 -16.21 21.61
CA LEU A 80 16.60 -15.38 22.82
C LEU A 80 16.62 -16.24 24.09
N LEU A 81 15.82 -17.31 24.11
CA LEU A 81 15.66 -18.22 25.24
C LEU A 81 16.68 -19.37 25.26
N GLN A 82 17.57 -19.45 24.27
CA GLN A 82 18.57 -20.52 24.18
C GLN A 82 19.67 -20.35 25.25
N PRO A 83 19.86 -21.32 26.17
CA PRO A 83 20.93 -21.24 27.15
C PRO A 83 22.32 -21.19 26.49
N GLY A 84 23.21 -20.35 27.03
CA GLY A 84 24.59 -20.22 26.57
C GLY A 84 24.78 -19.41 25.27
N ARG A 85 23.71 -18.85 24.69
CA ARG A 85 23.81 -17.95 23.52
C ARG A 85 23.65 -16.48 23.89
N PHE A 86 22.69 -16.19 24.76
CA PHE A 86 22.39 -14.84 25.25
C PHE A 86 22.29 -14.86 26.78
N GLY A 87 22.64 -13.75 27.42
CA GLY A 87 22.59 -13.63 28.88
C GLY A 87 21.16 -13.76 29.43
N GLU A 88 20.16 -13.37 28.63
CA GLU A 88 18.75 -13.51 28.95
C GLU A 88 18.35 -14.97 29.13
N GLY A 89 18.76 -15.86 28.22
CA GLY A 89 18.44 -17.29 28.30
C GLY A 89 19.07 -17.97 29.51
N GLU A 90 20.32 -17.63 29.84
CA GLU A 90 21.01 -18.16 31.04
C GLU A 90 20.38 -17.64 32.34
N ARG A 91 20.02 -16.36 32.38
CA ARG A 91 19.31 -15.75 33.52
C ARG A 91 17.96 -16.44 33.76
N VAL A 92 17.17 -16.61 32.69
CA VAL A 92 15.86 -17.28 32.76
C VAL A 92 16.01 -18.72 33.26
N ASP A 93 16.97 -19.49 32.73
CA ASP A 93 17.19 -20.87 33.18
C ASP A 93 17.60 -20.95 34.67
N THR A 94 18.44 -20.03 35.13
CA THR A 94 18.87 -19.95 36.53
C THR A 94 17.71 -19.61 37.47
N GLU A 95 16.92 -18.58 37.13
CA GLU A 95 15.76 -18.16 37.92
C GLU A 95 14.67 -19.25 37.95
N LEU A 96 14.43 -19.93 36.81
CA LEU A 96 13.49 -21.06 36.74
C LEU A 96 13.93 -22.25 37.59
N LYS A 97 15.24 -22.56 37.64
CA LYS A 97 15.77 -23.60 38.54
C LYS A 97 15.47 -23.28 40.00
N SER A 98 15.75 -22.05 40.43
CA SER A 98 15.44 -21.57 41.78
C SER A 98 13.93 -21.62 42.09
N LEU A 99 13.06 -21.29 41.14
CA LEU A 99 11.61 -21.33 41.34
C LEU A 99 11.06 -22.76 41.48
N ARG A 100 11.63 -23.73 40.75
CA ARG A 100 11.23 -25.14 40.85
C ARG A 100 11.56 -25.77 42.21
N GLU A 101 12.52 -25.20 42.95
CA GLU A 101 12.80 -25.62 44.33
C GLU A 101 11.77 -25.07 45.33
N LYS A 102 11.16 -23.91 45.02
CA LYS A 102 10.20 -23.22 45.90
C LYS A 102 8.76 -23.67 45.70
N TYR A 103 8.38 -23.97 44.46
CA TYR A 103 7.00 -24.28 44.09
C TYR A 103 6.87 -25.69 43.52
N PRO A 104 5.82 -26.46 43.87
CA PRO A 104 5.56 -27.78 43.29
C PRO A 104 5.44 -27.77 41.76
N SER A 105 4.93 -26.67 41.22
CA SER A 105 4.79 -26.41 39.79
C SER A 105 4.99 -24.93 39.48
N ILE A 106 5.59 -24.60 38.34
CA ILE A 106 5.75 -23.21 37.89
C ILE A 106 4.39 -22.52 37.68
N ALA A 107 3.33 -23.29 37.36
CA ALA A 107 1.98 -22.75 37.24
C ALA A 107 1.48 -22.10 38.55
N GLU A 108 1.95 -22.58 39.70
CA GLU A 108 1.57 -22.10 41.03
C GLU A 108 2.40 -20.90 41.50
N ALA A 109 3.53 -20.61 40.84
CA ALA A 109 4.37 -19.47 41.17
C ALA A 109 3.62 -18.14 40.89
N PRO A 110 3.69 -17.15 41.80
CA PRO A 110 3.18 -15.80 41.55
C PRO A 110 3.85 -15.18 40.32
N ALA A 111 3.07 -14.51 39.48
CA ALA A 111 3.59 -13.91 38.25
C ALA A 111 4.68 -12.85 38.50
N THR A 112 4.68 -12.22 39.69
CA THR A 112 5.70 -11.25 40.13
C THR A 112 7.06 -11.87 40.42
N GLU A 113 7.12 -13.19 40.66
CA GLU A 113 8.37 -13.92 40.93
C GLU A 113 8.93 -14.61 39.69
N LEU A 114 8.19 -14.62 38.57
CA LEU A 114 8.64 -15.23 37.33
C LEU A 114 9.76 -14.40 36.67
N PRO A 115 10.66 -15.06 35.91
CA PRO A 115 11.69 -14.37 35.15
C PRO A 115 11.10 -13.35 34.18
N VAL A 116 11.68 -12.14 34.18
CA VAL A 116 11.24 -11.04 33.31
C VAL A 116 12.19 -10.86 32.14
N ILE A 117 11.63 -10.79 30.94
CA ILE A 117 12.36 -10.46 29.71
C ILE A 117 11.84 -9.13 29.18
N SER A 118 12.72 -8.15 29.09
CA SER A 118 12.40 -6.84 28.53
C SER A 118 12.56 -6.85 27.01
N LEU A 119 11.50 -6.47 26.30
CA LEU A 119 11.48 -6.29 24.85
C LEU A 119 11.19 -4.82 24.54
N GLN A 120 11.94 -4.25 23.61
CA GLN A 120 11.76 -2.88 23.15
C GLN A 120 11.48 -2.87 21.66
N ASP A 121 10.75 -1.84 21.21
CA ASP A 121 10.49 -1.55 19.81
C ASP A 121 9.74 -2.67 19.06
N LEU A 122 8.41 -2.50 18.99
CA LEU A 122 7.47 -3.34 18.24
C LEU A 122 7.54 -3.16 16.71
N GLY A 123 8.43 -2.30 16.20
CA GLY A 123 8.52 -1.92 14.81
C GLY A 123 7.62 -0.72 14.45
N ARG A 124 7.54 -0.42 13.16
CA ARG A 124 6.82 0.75 12.61
C ARG A 124 5.30 0.54 12.59
N ILE A 125 4.65 0.54 13.76
CA ILE A 125 3.19 0.45 13.89
C ILE A 125 2.53 1.84 13.90
N SER A 126 1.20 1.90 13.71
CA SER A 126 0.45 3.16 13.92
C SER A 126 0.36 3.55 15.39
N THR A 127 0.15 4.84 15.63
CA THR A 127 -0.21 5.37 16.95
C THR A 127 -1.41 4.63 17.53
N VAL A 128 -1.26 4.08 18.73
CA VAL A 128 -2.33 3.44 19.52
C VAL A 128 -2.43 4.09 20.89
N LYS A 129 -3.56 3.94 21.58
CA LYS A 129 -3.71 4.49 22.95
C LYS A 129 -2.85 3.74 23.97
N SER A 130 -2.66 2.44 23.75
CA SER A 130 -1.86 1.54 24.56
C SER A 130 -1.45 0.36 23.69
N ILE A 131 -0.21 -0.13 23.85
CA ILE A 131 0.24 -1.35 23.17
C ILE A 131 -0.33 -2.63 23.80
N SER A 132 -0.87 -2.54 25.03
CA SER A 132 -1.31 -3.72 25.78
C SER A 132 -2.31 -4.62 25.03
N PRO A 133 -3.39 -4.09 24.40
CA PRO A 133 -4.30 -4.93 23.61
C PRO A 133 -3.63 -5.57 22.38
N LEU A 134 -2.73 -4.84 21.72
CA LEU A 134 -2.01 -5.32 20.54
C LEU A 134 -1.07 -6.48 20.91
N CYS A 135 -0.29 -6.32 21.97
CA CYS A 135 0.61 -7.35 22.50
C CYS A 135 -0.17 -8.56 23.01
N THR A 136 -1.31 -8.32 23.67
CA THR A 136 -2.21 -9.38 24.15
C THR A 136 -2.74 -10.22 22.99
N ASP A 137 -3.29 -9.58 21.95
CA ASP A 137 -3.79 -10.27 20.77
C ASP A 137 -2.67 -11.03 20.04
N MET A 138 -1.49 -10.41 19.89
CA MET A 138 -0.31 -11.07 19.31
C MET A 138 0.03 -12.36 20.05
N LEU A 139 0.18 -12.28 21.38
CA LEU A 139 0.57 -13.43 22.19
C LEU A 139 -0.53 -14.49 22.24
N TYR A 140 -1.81 -14.11 22.23
CA TYR A 140 -2.91 -15.07 22.06
C TYR A 140 -2.82 -15.81 20.72
N MET A 141 -2.54 -15.10 19.61
CA MET A 141 -2.34 -15.73 18.30
C MET A 141 -1.20 -16.74 18.33
N LEU A 142 -0.04 -16.37 18.89
CA LEU A 142 1.14 -17.23 18.97
C LEU A 142 0.95 -18.44 19.91
N HIS A 143 0.12 -18.30 20.95
CA HIS A 143 -0.24 -19.42 21.83
C HIS A 143 -1.38 -20.28 21.26
N GLY A 144 -1.92 -19.91 20.08
CA GLY A 144 -3.01 -20.63 19.42
C GLY A 144 -4.39 -20.41 20.05
N ASN A 145 -4.49 -19.49 21.01
CA ASN A 145 -5.69 -19.14 21.79
C ASN A 145 -6.65 -18.26 20.99
N ASP A 146 -7.91 -18.21 21.39
CA ASP A 146 -8.94 -17.46 20.68
C ASP A 146 -8.95 -15.97 21.08
N LEU A 147 -8.95 -15.09 20.07
CA LEU A 147 -9.15 -13.66 20.29
C LEU A 147 -10.59 -13.38 20.73
N ALA A 148 -10.76 -12.36 21.57
CA ALA A 148 -12.09 -11.95 22.04
C ALA A 148 -13.00 -11.49 20.89
N ALA A 149 -12.42 -10.86 19.87
CA ALA A 149 -13.11 -10.44 18.66
C ALA A 149 -12.16 -10.44 17.46
N THR A 150 -12.70 -10.41 16.25
CA THR A 150 -11.87 -10.19 15.04
C THR A 150 -11.27 -8.78 15.09
N PRO A 151 -9.94 -8.64 15.01
CA PRO A 151 -9.30 -7.33 15.07
C PRO A 151 -9.71 -6.47 13.86
N PRO A 152 -9.90 -5.15 14.04
CA PRO A 152 -10.05 -4.21 12.93
C PRO A 152 -8.85 -4.29 11.97
N LEU A 153 -9.03 -3.92 10.71
CA LEU A 153 -7.97 -3.99 9.68
C LEU A 153 -6.66 -3.32 10.10
N THR A 154 -6.73 -2.14 10.74
CA THR A 154 -5.52 -1.44 11.21
C THR A 154 -4.79 -2.22 12.29
N ASN A 155 -5.51 -2.83 13.24
CA ASN A 155 -4.90 -3.68 14.25
C ASN A 155 -4.33 -4.96 13.62
N LEU A 156 -5.00 -5.55 12.63
CA LEU A 156 -4.48 -6.70 11.91
C LEU A 156 -3.17 -6.36 11.15
N ALA A 157 -3.08 -5.16 10.57
CA ALA A 157 -1.85 -4.67 9.94
C ALA A 157 -0.73 -4.45 10.97
N ASN A 158 -1.04 -3.84 12.12
CA ASN A 158 -0.07 -3.73 13.23
C ASN A 158 0.38 -5.10 13.74
N LEU A 159 -0.53 -6.06 13.89
CA LEU A 159 -0.19 -7.43 14.27
C LEU A 159 0.74 -8.08 13.24
N ALA A 160 0.51 -7.88 11.94
CA ALA A 160 1.42 -8.38 10.91
C ALA A 160 2.84 -7.79 11.05
N ILE A 161 2.96 -6.50 11.34
CA ILE A 161 4.24 -5.81 11.59
C ILE A 161 4.95 -6.39 12.82
N VAL A 162 4.22 -6.54 13.94
CA VAL A 162 4.77 -7.09 15.18
C VAL A 162 5.19 -8.56 15.00
N ALA A 163 4.45 -9.34 14.21
CA ALA A 163 4.78 -10.73 13.92
C ALA A 163 6.04 -10.84 13.07
N ASP A 164 6.23 -9.94 12.10
CA ASP A 164 7.47 -9.82 11.33
C ASP A 164 8.66 -9.45 12.23
N ARG A 165 8.49 -8.44 13.08
CA ARG A 165 9.51 -7.99 14.03
C ARG A 165 10.04 -9.12 14.92
N PHE A 166 9.18 -10.04 15.35
CA PHE A 166 9.54 -11.17 16.21
C PHE A 166 9.67 -12.50 15.45
N ASP A 167 9.88 -12.50 14.12
CA ASP A 167 10.07 -13.70 13.29
C ASP A 167 9.02 -14.79 13.57
N ALA A 168 7.76 -14.37 13.60
CA ALA A 168 6.57 -15.15 13.95
C ALA A 168 5.46 -15.07 12.89
N LEU A 169 5.78 -14.57 11.69
CA LEU A 169 4.82 -14.39 10.58
C LEU A 169 4.10 -15.68 10.20
N ILE A 170 4.82 -16.81 10.15
CA ILE A 170 4.26 -18.10 9.73
C ILE A 170 3.11 -18.47 10.67
N ALA A 171 3.35 -18.45 11.99
CA ALA A 171 2.35 -18.77 12.99
C ALA A 171 1.18 -17.78 12.98
N ALA A 172 1.45 -16.48 12.85
CA ALA A 172 0.42 -15.45 12.76
C ALA A 172 -0.46 -15.61 11.49
N ALA A 173 0.15 -15.92 10.35
CA ALA A 173 -0.54 -16.15 9.08
C ALA A 173 -1.40 -17.43 9.13
N GLU A 174 -0.87 -18.53 9.66
CA GLU A 174 -1.61 -19.77 9.88
C GLU A 174 -2.82 -19.54 10.80
N TYR A 175 -2.63 -18.79 11.89
CA TYR A 175 -3.71 -18.39 12.78
C TYR A 175 -4.78 -17.59 12.03
N ALA A 176 -4.37 -16.55 11.30
CA ALA A 176 -5.26 -15.66 10.56
C ALA A 176 -6.08 -16.43 9.52
N ASN A 177 -5.47 -17.40 8.85
CA ASN A 177 -6.12 -18.30 7.89
C ASN A 177 -7.12 -19.24 8.57
N ARG A 178 -6.70 -19.92 9.65
CA ARG A 178 -7.54 -20.82 10.44
C ARG A 178 -8.78 -20.12 10.98
N LYS A 179 -8.61 -18.91 11.52
CA LYS A 179 -9.70 -18.07 12.05
C LYS A 179 -10.39 -17.22 10.98
N LYS A 180 -9.99 -17.33 9.72
CA LYS A 180 -10.57 -16.63 8.57
C LYS A 180 -10.63 -15.10 8.75
N LEU A 181 -9.65 -14.51 9.44
CA LEU A 181 -9.68 -13.09 9.82
C LEU A 181 -9.82 -12.16 8.61
N ILE A 182 -9.03 -12.42 7.56
CA ILE A 182 -9.05 -11.65 6.30
C ILE A 182 -10.41 -11.80 5.60
N ARG A 183 -10.95 -13.02 5.52
CA ARG A 183 -12.26 -13.28 4.92
C ARG A 183 -13.40 -12.60 5.69
N THR A 184 -13.29 -12.49 7.01
CA THR A 184 -14.26 -11.74 7.82
C THR A 184 -14.22 -10.25 7.52
N ILE A 185 -13.05 -9.67 7.26
CA ILE A 185 -12.92 -8.28 6.82
C ILE A 185 -13.52 -8.10 5.43
N ASP A 186 -13.26 -9.01 4.50
CA ASP A 186 -13.86 -8.99 3.15
C ASP A 186 -15.38 -9.12 3.18
N GLY A 187 -15.92 -10.01 4.02
CA GLY A 187 -17.37 -10.18 4.18
C GLY A 187 -18.10 -8.91 4.66
N LYS A 188 -17.39 -8.00 5.34
CA LYS A 188 -17.91 -6.70 5.76
C LYS A 188 -17.71 -5.60 4.70
N THR A 189 -16.95 -5.88 3.64
CA THR A 189 -16.57 -4.90 2.62
C THR A 189 -17.46 -5.05 1.40
N THR A 190 -18.56 -4.29 1.36
CA THR A 190 -19.42 -4.25 0.17
C THR A 190 -18.68 -3.62 -1.02
N PRO A 191 -19.11 -3.87 -2.27
CA PRO A 191 -18.48 -3.25 -3.46
C PRO A 191 -18.42 -1.71 -3.38
N LYS A 192 -19.46 -1.07 -2.82
CA LYS A 192 -19.50 0.38 -2.60
C LYS A 192 -18.43 0.82 -1.58
N ILE A 193 -18.24 0.08 -0.50
CA ILE A 193 -17.20 0.37 0.49
C ILE A 193 -15.82 0.18 -0.13
N ASP A 194 -15.64 -0.93 -0.86
CA ASP A 194 -14.38 -1.27 -1.50
C ASP A 194 -13.93 -0.14 -2.44
N THR A 195 -14.79 0.32 -3.36
CA THR A 195 -14.46 1.43 -4.29
C THR A 195 -14.04 2.72 -3.58
N ASN A 196 -14.56 2.97 -2.37
CA ASN A 196 -14.29 4.19 -1.60
C ASN A 196 -13.17 4.04 -0.55
N LEU A 197 -12.45 2.91 -0.51
CA LEU A 197 -11.29 2.76 0.38
C LEU A 197 -10.23 3.84 0.10
N THR A 198 -9.73 4.44 1.18
CA THR A 198 -8.60 5.38 1.16
C THR A 198 -7.30 4.66 0.81
N GLN A 199 -6.29 5.43 0.39
CA GLN A 199 -4.94 4.94 0.13
C GLN A 199 -4.38 4.16 1.33
N GLU A 200 -4.52 4.70 2.53
CA GLU A 200 -4.07 4.05 3.76
C GLU A 200 -4.74 2.68 3.96
N LYS A 201 -6.05 2.56 3.73
CA LYS A 201 -6.76 1.28 3.87
C LYS A 201 -6.35 0.26 2.81
N VAL A 202 -6.10 0.71 1.58
CA VAL A 202 -5.58 -0.14 0.50
C VAL A 202 -4.18 -0.64 0.85
N ARG A 203 -3.31 0.23 1.35
CA ARG A 203 -1.97 -0.10 1.82
C ARG A 203 -1.97 -1.07 3.01
N GLN A 204 -2.83 -0.86 4.01
CA GLN A 204 -3.01 -1.78 5.14
C GLN A 204 -3.43 -3.18 4.65
N ARG A 205 -4.37 -3.28 3.71
CA ARG A 205 -4.75 -4.57 3.11
C ARG A 205 -3.59 -5.21 2.37
N LEU A 206 -2.88 -4.45 1.54
CA LEU A 206 -1.75 -4.98 0.79
C LEU A 206 -0.62 -5.47 1.73
N LEU A 207 -0.28 -4.71 2.78
CA LEU A 207 0.72 -5.13 3.76
C LEU A 207 0.32 -6.44 4.46
N VAL A 208 -0.91 -6.54 4.97
CA VAL A 208 -1.41 -7.78 5.58
C VAL A 208 -1.34 -8.93 4.57
N ALA A 209 -1.69 -8.67 3.32
CA ALA A 209 -1.68 -9.69 2.28
C ALA A 209 -0.27 -10.19 1.96
N VAL A 210 0.71 -9.28 1.88
CA VAL A 210 2.11 -9.61 1.65
C VAL A 210 2.68 -10.41 2.83
N LEU A 211 2.47 -9.94 4.07
CA LEU A 211 3.04 -10.58 5.25
C LEU A 211 2.34 -11.91 5.62
N PHE A 212 1.04 -12.05 5.34
CA PHE A 212 0.27 -13.28 5.61
C PHE A 212 0.00 -14.15 4.37
N ASN A 213 0.66 -13.85 3.24
CA ASN A 213 0.57 -14.63 2.00
C ASN A 213 -0.86 -14.79 1.44
N TYR A 214 -1.66 -13.73 1.45
CA TYR A 214 -3.04 -13.73 0.93
C TYR A 214 -3.13 -13.16 -0.50
N SER A 215 -2.89 -14.02 -1.49
CA SER A 215 -2.83 -13.66 -2.92
C SER A 215 -3.97 -12.77 -3.45
N PRO A 216 -5.27 -12.98 -3.12
CA PRO A 216 -6.35 -12.18 -3.70
C PRO A 216 -6.24 -10.68 -3.40
N TRP A 217 -5.73 -10.30 -2.21
CA TRP A 217 -5.51 -8.90 -1.87
C TRP A 217 -4.25 -8.35 -2.51
N ILE A 218 -3.21 -9.17 -2.69
CA ILE A 218 -1.97 -8.72 -3.33
C ILE A 218 -2.27 -8.23 -4.74
N GLU A 219 -2.89 -9.06 -5.57
CA GLU A 219 -3.18 -8.72 -6.97
C GLU A 219 -4.13 -7.51 -7.07
N LYS A 220 -5.24 -7.54 -6.31
CA LYS A 220 -6.26 -6.50 -6.35
C LYS A 220 -5.74 -5.14 -5.87
N TYR A 221 -5.06 -5.09 -4.72
CA TYR A 221 -4.69 -3.82 -4.10
C TYR A 221 -3.38 -3.26 -4.66
N SER A 222 -2.47 -4.10 -5.17
CA SER A 222 -1.34 -3.62 -5.97
C SER A 222 -1.82 -2.95 -7.26
N ALA A 223 -2.72 -3.59 -8.02
CA ALA A 223 -3.30 -3.00 -9.23
C ALA A 223 -3.95 -1.65 -8.93
N ARG A 224 -4.68 -1.55 -7.82
CA ARG A 224 -5.32 -0.31 -7.41
C ARG A 224 -4.33 0.80 -7.09
N LEU A 225 -3.24 0.51 -6.38
CA LEU A 225 -2.20 1.51 -6.09
C LEU A 225 -1.57 2.04 -7.38
N ILE A 226 -1.24 1.13 -8.30
CA ILE A 226 -0.68 1.44 -9.62
C ILE A 226 -1.63 2.34 -10.41
N ILE A 227 -2.91 1.97 -10.53
CA ILE A 227 -3.91 2.68 -11.34
C ILE A 227 -4.23 4.05 -10.76
N ARG A 228 -4.39 4.17 -9.44
CA ARG A 228 -4.75 5.41 -8.74
C ARG A 228 -3.62 6.43 -8.62
N GLY A 229 -2.37 6.02 -8.86
CA GLY A 229 -1.20 6.88 -8.70
C GLY A 229 -0.77 7.08 -7.27
N TRP A 230 -0.97 6.06 -6.46
CA TRP A 230 -0.68 6.07 -5.03
C TRP A 230 0.70 5.47 -4.72
N VAL A 231 1.67 5.67 -5.62
CA VAL A 231 3.00 5.05 -5.63
C VAL A 231 4.07 6.12 -5.89
N GLY A 232 5.31 5.88 -5.48
CA GLY A 232 6.46 6.77 -5.75
C GLY A 232 6.56 8.03 -4.88
N ASN A 233 5.75 8.13 -3.82
CA ASN A 233 5.89 9.22 -2.86
C ASN A 233 7.07 8.94 -1.93
N GLU A 234 7.83 9.97 -1.56
CA GLU A 234 8.76 9.88 -0.45
C GLU A 234 7.99 9.69 0.86
N VAL A 235 8.46 8.77 1.70
CA VAL A 235 7.76 8.36 2.92
C VAL A 235 8.67 8.56 4.12
N GLU A 236 8.15 9.27 5.12
CA GLU A 236 8.84 9.42 6.40
C GLU A 236 8.96 8.08 7.12
N THR A 237 10.15 7.78 7.65
CA THR A 237 10.45 6.51 8.34
C THR A 237 9.69 6.36 9.66
N THR A 238 9.13 7.45 10.19
CA THR A 238 8.26 7.49 11.37
C THR A 238 6.86 6.93 11.11
N LEU A 239 6.44 6.89 9.84
CA LEU A 239 5.14 6.38 9.46
C LEU A 239 5.09 4.85 9.56
N PRO A 240 3.89 4.28 9.77
CA PRO A 240 3.71 2.83 9.82
C PRO A 240 4.19 2.12 8.55
N LEU A 241 4.63 0.87 8.70
CA LEU A 241 5.26 0.10 7.63
C LEU A 241 4.40 -0.04 6.36
N TRP A 242 3.08 0.06 6.43
CA TRP A 242 2.24 -0.01 5.22
C TRP A 242 2.43 1.17 4.27
N TRP A 243 3.05 2.27 4.70
CA TRP A 243 3.43 3.35 3.82
C TRP A 243 4.68 3.05 2.99
N ASP A 244 5.49 2.08 3.43
CA ASP A 244 6.75 1.68 2.83
C ASP A 244 6.78 0.14 2.76
N LEU A 245 6.08 -0.40 1.76
CA LEU A 245 5.81 -1.84 1.67
C LEU A 245 7.11 -2.65 1.50
N PRO A 246 7.28 -3.75 2.27
CA PRO A 246 8.52 -4.52 2.27
C PRO A 246 8.71 -5.34 0.98
N SER A 247 9.84 -6.04 0.87
CA SER A 247 10.13 -6.98 -0.22
C SER A 247 10.13 -6.37 -1.62
N ARG A 248 10.60 -5.11 -1.75
CA ARG A 248 10.69 -4.35 -3.01
C ARG A 248 9.35 -4.09 -3.71
N PHE A 249 8.25 -4.13 -2.96
CA PHE A 249 6.92 -3.88 -3.54
C PHE A 249 6.79 -2.44 -4.02
N GLU A 250 7.27 -1.44 -3.28
CA GLU A 250 7.13 -0.03 -3.68
C GLU A 250 7.82 0.25 -5.03
N GLU A 251 9.04 -0.25 -5.24
CA GLU A 251 9.78 -0.07 -6.48
C GLU A 251 9.10 -0.76 -7.66
N GLU A 252 8.58 -1.98 -7.48
CA GLU A 252 7.85 -2.68 -8.53
C GLU A 252 6.52 -1.97 -8.87
N LEU A 253 5.79 -1.48 -7.86
CA LEU A 253 4.54 -0.74 -8.07
C LEU A 253 4.79 0.56 -8.86
N LEU A 254 5.86 1.29 -8.53
CA LEU A 254 6.27 2.49 -9.24
C LEU A 254 6.69 2.16 -10.69
N CYS A 255 7.57 1.18 -10.87
CA CYS A 255 8.05 0.73 -12.18
C CYS A 255 6.88 0.35 -13.11
N ARG A 256 5.90 -0.43 -12.61
CA ARG A 256 4.69 -0.78 -13.37
C ARG A 256 3.86 0.43 -13.76
N ARG A 257 3.76 1.43 -12.86
CA ARG A 257 3.04 2.67 -13.16
C ARG A 257 3.72 3.47 -14.26
N GLU A 258 5.03 3.61 -14.22
CA GLU A 258 5.80 4.36 -15.22
C GLU A 258 5.62 3.74 -16.61
N TYR A 259 5.80 2.43 -16.74
CA TYR A 259 5.58 1.70 -17.99
C TYR A 259 4.12 1.79 -18.49
N MET A 260 3.15 1.78 -17.57
CA MET A 260 1.74 1.98 -17.91
C MET A 260 1.49 3.39 -18.49
N LEU A 261 2.05 4.43 -17.86
CA LEU A 261 1.91 5.81 -18.35
C LEU A 261 2.63 6.01 -19.69
N ASP A 262 3.82 5.43 -19.85
CA ASP A 262 4.56 5.43 -21.11
C ASP A 262 3.75 4.76 -22.24
N ALA A 263 3.10 3.64 -21.96
CA ALA A 263 2.24 2.99 -22.95
C ALA A 263 1.06 3.88 -23.37
N VAL A 264 0.42 4.59 -22.44
CA VAL A 264 -0.65 5.56 -22.76
C VAL A 264 -0.10 6.71 -23.60
N GLN A 265 1.07 7.25 -23.24
CA GLN A 265 1.74 8.32 -23.99
C GLN A 265 2.10 7.87 -25.41
N SER A 266 2.54 6.62 -25.59
CA SER A 266 2.94 6.08 -26.89
C SER A 266 1.79 6.04 -27.90
N VAL A 267 0.53 5.91 -27.45
CA VAL A 267 -0.65 5.99 -28.33
C VAL A 267 -0.79 7.41 -28.89
N GLN A 268 -0.58 8.44 -28.07
CA GLN A 268 -0.62 9.82 -28.54
C GLN A 268 0.53 10.11 -29.51
N ALA A 269 1.74 9.68 -29.15
CA ALA A 269 2.92 9.80 -29.98
C ALA A 269 2.74 9.12 -31.35
N HIS A 270 2.11 7.95 -31.39
CA HIS A 270 1.80 7.25 -32.63
C HIS A 270 0.97 8.10 -33.59
N PHE A 271 -0.16 8.66 -33.13
CA PHE A 271 -1.00 9.48 -34.00
C PHE A 271 -0.31 10.80 -34.39
N LEU A 272 0.36 11.46 -33.47
CA LEU A 272 1.08 12.71 -33.77
C LEU A 272 2.19 12.47 -34.80
N SER A 273 2.96 11.40 -34.66
CA SER A 273 3.99 10.99 -35.63
C SER A 273 3.36 10.69 -36.99
N LEU A 274 2.26 9.95 -37.00
CA LEU A 274 1.59 9.54 -38.23
C LEU A 274 1.05 10.73 -39.04
N TYR A 275 0.38 11.70 -38.39
CA TYR A 275 -0.21 12.87 -39.06
C TYR A 275 0.78 14.02 -39.28
N SER A 276 1.95 14.00 -38.63
CA SER A 276 3.07 14.90 -38.94
C SER A 276 4.04 14.33 -39.98
N SER A 277 3.90 13.05 -40.33
CA SER A 277 4.68 12.42 -41.38
C SER A 277 4.36 13.01 -42.76
N ARG A 278 5.22 12.72 -43.74
CA ARG A 278 4.97 13.08 -45.14
C ARG A 278 3.99 12.12 -45.84
N GLU A 279 3.55 11.07 -45.15
CA GLU A 279 2.65 10.08 -45.71
C GLU A 279 1.19 10.50 -45.55
N ARG A 280 0.48 10.53 -46.67
CA ARG A 280 -0.95 10.90 -46.70
C ARG A 280 -1.80 9.89 -45.93
N GLN A 281 -2.53 10.37 -44.93
CA GLN A 281 -3.42 9.55 -44.09
C GLN A 281 -4.83 9.48 -44.67
N CYS A 282 -5.35 10.59 -45.19
CA CYS A 282 -6.62 10.62 -45.91
C CYS A 282 -6.52 9.80 -47.21
N LYS A 283 -7.20 8.65 -47.25
CA LYS A 283 -7.21 7.73 -48.39
C LYS A 283 -8.34 7.98 -49.40
N LEU A 284 -9.15 9.03 -49.19
CA LEU A 284 -10.31 9.32 -50.05
C LEU A 284 -9.93 9.87 -51.43
N GLY A 285 -8.71 10.39 -51.59
CA GLY A 285 -8.17 10.77 -52.91
C GLY A 285 -8.70 12.09 -53.48
N TYR A 286 -9.44 12.88 -52.71
CA TYR A 286 -9.88 14.22 -53.08
C TYR A 286 -8.72 15.22 -53.09
N ASP A 287 -8.86 16.32 -53.84
CA ASP A 287 -7.89 17.43 -53.84
C ASP A 287 -7.74 18.08 -52.45
N SER A 288 -8.79 17.94 -51.61
CA SER A 288 -8.82 18.38 -50.21
C SER A 288 -8.18 17.40 -49.21
N SER A 289 -7.61 16.27 -49.67
CA SER A 289 -7.06 15.23 -48.78
C SER A 289 -5.87 15.71 -47.95
N ALA A 290 -5.00 16.56 -48.50
CA ALA A 290 -3.85 17.10 -47.76
C ALA A 290 -4.27 18.11 -46.69
N GLN A 291 -5.30 18.91 -46.98
CA GLN A 291 -5.95 19.82 -46.05
C GLN A 291 -6.63 19.03 -44.93
N CYS A 292 -7.22 17.87 -45.24
CA CYS A 292 -7.81 16.98 -44.26
C CYS A 292 -6.76 16.51 -43.23
N ASP A 293 -5.61 16.01 -43.66
CA ASP A 293 -4.55 15.54 -42.75
C ASP A 293 -4.06 16.67 -41.83
N SER A 294 -3.84 17.87 -42.38
CA SER A 294 -3.42 19.05 -41.61
C SER A 294 -4.49 19.50 -40.61
N PHE A 295 -5.77 19.46 -41.02
CA PHE A 295 -6.91 19.75 -40.16
C PHE A 295 -7.00 18.76 -39.00
N GLN A 296 -6.86 17.46 -39.28
CA GLN A 296 -6.87 16.41 -38.25
C GLN A 296 -5.72 16.59 -37.25
N LEU A 297 -4.50 16.89 -37.72
CA LEU A 297 -3.37 17.17 -36.84
C LEU A 297 -3.65 18.36 -35.90
N GLY A 298 -4.22 19.45 -36.43
CA GLY A 298 -4.59 20.62 -35.64
C GLY A 298 -5.65 20.31 -34.58
N GLU A 299 -6.69 19.57 -34.94
CA GLU A 299 -7.75 19.15 -34.00
C GLU A 299 -7.23 18.17 -32.93
N MET A 300 -6.31 17.27 -33.30
CA MET A 300 -5.65 16.37 -32.36
C MET A 300 -4.83 17.12 -31.31
N ILE A 301 -4.01 18.09 -31.73
CA ILE A 301 -3.22 18.91 -30.81
C ILE A 301 -4.16 19.67 -29.86
N ARG A 302 -5.20 20.32 -30.40
CA ARG A 302 -6.21 21.02 -29.58
C ARG A 302 -6.87 20.08 -28.58
N PHE A 303 -7.23 18.86 -29.00
CA PHE A 303 -7.83 17.85 -28.15
C PHE A 303 -6.93 17.44 -27.00
N PHE A 304 -5.69 17.00 -27.30
CA PHE A 304 -4.76 16.51 -26.28
C PHE A 304 -4.31 17.60 -25.31
N MET A 305 -4.21 18.85 -25.76
CA MET A 305 -3.98 20.00 -24.88
C MET A 305 -5.20 20.24 -23.97
N ARG A 306 -6.43 20.17 -24.51
CA ARG A 306 -7.67 20.38 -23.74
C ARG A 306 -7.85 19.35 -22.62
N ILE A 307 -7.47 18.09 -22.85
CA ILE A 307 -7.53 17.05 -21.81
C ILE A 307 -6.28 17.00 -20.92
N GLY A 308 -5.32 17.92 -21.11
CA GLY A 308 -4.14 18.06 -20.25
C GLY A 308 -3.05 17.01 -20.47
N THR A 309 -3.04 16.32 -21.61
CA THR A 309 -2.08 15.24 -21.91
C THR A 309 -0.96 15.64 -22.86
N LEU A 310 -1.08 16.79 -23.51
CA LEU A 310 -0.06 17.32 -24.41
C LEU A 310 0.29 18.76 -24.02
N LYS A 311 1.59 19.05 -23.96
CA LYS A 311 2.15 20.39 -23.84
C LYS A 311 3.09 20.62 -25.02
N LEU A 312 2.88 21.70 -25.77
CA LEU A 312 3.80 22.11 -26.83
C LEU A 312 4.87 23.02 -26.23
N GLN A 313 6.13 22.65 -26.45
CA GLN A 313 7.27 23.42 -25.97
C GLN A 313 8.31 23.54 -27.08
N GLY A 314 8.82 24.75 -27.28
CA GLY A 314 9.92 24.99 -28.21
C GLY A 314 11.25 24.50 -27.65
N VAL A 315 12.09 23.93 -28.52
CA VAL A 315 13.41 23.38 -28.16
C VAL A 315 14.54 24.41 -28.24
N VAL A 316 14.24 25.66 -28.62
CA VAL A 316 15.25 26.71 -28.86
C VAL A 316 15.90 27.21 -27.57
N TYR A 317 15.19 27.10 -26.44
CA TYR A 317 15.72 27.40 -25.11
C TYR A 317 15.24 26.31 -24.17
N ASP A 318 16.17 25.44 -23.74
CA ASP A 318 15.85 24.36 -22.82
C ASP A 318 15.91 24.87 -21.39
N ALA A 319 14.75 25.22 -20.84
CA ALA A 319 14.61 25.78 -19.50
C ALA A 319 13.76 24.90 -18.57
N THR A 320 13.47 23.66 -18.95
CA THR A 320 12.50 22.85 -18.20
C THR A 320 13.12 21.61 -17.61
N GLU A 321 12.91 21.45 -16.31
CA GLU A 321 12.92 20.15 -15.66
C GLU A 321 11.94 19.20 -16.38
N PRO A 322 12.23 17.89 -16.41
CA PRO A 322 11.32 16.89 -16.95
C PRO A 322 9.92 17.07 -16.33
N PRO A 323 8.84 16.96 -17.11
CA PRO A 323 7.49 17.06 -16.56
C PRO A 323 7.28 15.95 -15.53
N GLU A 324 6.70 16.30 -14.38
CA GLU A 324 6.30 15.30 -13.40
C GLU A 324 5.34 14.27 -14.02
N PRO A 325 5.50 12.98 -13.71
CA PRO A 325 4.59 11.94 -14.17
C PRO A 325 3.14 12.25 -13.75
N TYR A 326 2.18 11.86 -14.60
CA TYR A 326 0.77 11.98 -14.27
C TYR A 326 0.47 11.30 -12.93
N SER A 327 -0.10 12.02 -11.96
CA SER A 327 -0.39 11.54 -10.61
C SER A 327 -1.82 11.02 -10.43
N GLY A 328 -2.70 11.22 -11.42
CA GLY A 328 -4.12 10.87 -11.34
C GLY A 328 -4.43 9.40 -11.62
N ASP A 329 -5.73 9.12 -11.64
CA ASP A 329 -6.30 7.80 -11.96
C ASP A 329 -6.22 7.52 -13.47
N VAL A 330 -5.58 6.40 -13.84
CA VAL A 330 -5.36 6.07 -15.25
C VAL A 330 -6.65 5.73 -16.00
N TYR A 331 -7.67 5.18 -15.34
CA TYR A 331 -8.95 4.99 -16.04
C TYR A 331 -9.61 6.33 -16.36
N SER A 332 -9.50 7.33 -15.47
CA SER A 332 -9.98 8.68 -15.75
C SER A 332 -9.24 9.33 -16.93
N LEU A 333 -7.92 9.07 -17.04
CA LEU A 333 -7.12 9.47 -18.19
C LEU A 333 -7.59 8.80 -19.49
N LEU A 334 -7.82 7.47 -19.46
CA LEU A 334 -8.34 6.74 -20.62
C LEU A 334 -9.75 7.20 -21.01
N ASP A 335 -10.62 7.46 -20.03
CA ASP A 335 -11.97 7.98 -20.25
C ASP A 335 -11.92 9.34 -20.94
N ALA A 336 -11.01 10.23 -20.54
CA ALA A 336 -10.79 11.52 -21.19
C ALA A 336 -10.31 11.37 -22.65
N MET A 337 -9.40 10.43 -22.91
CA MET A 337 -8.95 10.13 -24.28
C MET A 337 -10.07 9.56 -25.17
N GLN A 338 -11.01 8.80 -24.61
CA GLN A 338 -12.17 8.27 -25.36
C GLN A 338 -13.17 9.37 -25.80
N GLN A 339 -13.14 10.55 -25.17
CA GLN A 339 -13.99 11.69 -25.55
C GLN A 339 -13.53 12.45 -26.81
N VAL A 340 -12.58 11.88 -27.57
CA VAL A 340 -12.11 12.44 -28.83
C VAL A 340 -13.28 12.60 -29.84
N PRO A 341 -13.57 13.82 -30.32
CA PRO A 341 -14.64 14.05 -31.29
C PRO A 341 -14.37 13.41 -32.65
N GLU A 342 -15.44 13.20 -33.43
CA GLU A 342 -15.32 12.88 -34.86
C GLU A 342 -15.15 14.17 -35.67
N TYR A 343 -13.89 14.60 -35.80
CA TYR A 343 -13.54 15.79 -36.55
C TYR A 343 -13.71 15.58 -38.06
N GLN A 344 -14.40 16.50 -38.72
CA GLN A 344 -14.60 16.49 -40.18
C GLN A 344 -14.32 17.88 -40.75
N ILE A 345 -13.53 17.95 -41.81
CA ILE A 345 -13.23 19.22 -42.50
C ILE A 345 -14.41 19.68 -43.37
N ASP A 346 -15.10 18.74 -44.01
CA ASP A 346 -16.27 18.96 -44.84
C ASP A 346 -17.14 17.69 -44.93
N LYS A 347 -18.20 17.76 -45.73
CA LYS A 347 -19.16 16.65 -45.94
C LYS A 347 -18.58 15.44 -46.69
N ASN A 348 -17.42 15.57 -47.32
CA ASN A 348 -16.80 14.51 -48.10
C ASN A 348 -15.80 13.69 -47.27
N HIS A 349 -15.40 14.18 -46.09
CA HIS A 349 -14.38 13.55 -45.23
C HIS A 349 -14.99 12.86 -44.00
N HIS A 350 -15.96 11.98 -44.24
CA HIS A 350 -16.48 11.11 -43.18
C HIS A 350 -15.40 10.09 -42.77
N HIS A 351 -15.30 9.81 -41.47
CA HIS A 351 -14.37 8.82 -40.91
C HIS A 351 -12.86 9.06 -41.14
N CYS A 352 -12.45 10.25 -41.60
CA CYS A 352 -11.04 10.63 -41.69
C CYS A 352 -10.42 10.99 -40.33
N GLY A 353 -11.25 11.19 -39.30
CA GLY A 353 -10.82 11.57 -37.97
C GLY A 353 -10.24 10.42 -37.15
N ILE A 354 -9.40 10.77 -36.17
CA ILE A 354 -8.68 9.78 -35.37
C ILE A 354 -9.56 8.93 -34.44
N ARG A 355 -10.81 9.35 -34.17
CA ARG A 355 -11.71 8.69 -33.22
C ARG A 355 -11.85 7.19 -33.47
N THR A 356 -12.13 6.80 -34.72
CA THR A 356 -12.33 5.40 -35.10
C THR A 356 -11.07 4.55 -34.92
N ARG A 357 -9.89 5.18 -34.97
CA ARG A 357 -8.58 4.52 -34.89
C ARG A 357 -8.06 4.44 -33.46
N ILE A 358 -8.28 5.46 -32.64
CA ILE A 358 -7.75 5.55 -31.27
C ILE A 358 -8.57 4.74 -30.27
N ILE A 359 -9.91 4.66 -30.44
CA ILE A 359 -10.78 3.92 -29.51
C ILE A 359 -10.34 2.45 -29.35
N PRO A 360 -10.11 1.66 -30.42
CA PRO A 360 -9.65 0.28 -30.26
C PRO A 360 -8.31 0.13 -29.53
N LEU A 361 -7.44 1.14 -29.60
CA LEU A 361 -6.15 1.13 -28.88
C LEU A 361 -6.35 1.40 -27.39
N ILE A 362 -7.23 2.35 -27.05
CA ILE A 362 -7.60 2.63 -25.67
C ILE A 362 -8.30 1.42 -25.03
N ASP A 363 -9.18 0.74 -25.78
CA ASP A 363 -9.85 -0.47 -25.29
C ASP A 363 -8.86 -1.60 -25.02
N THR A 364 -7.84 -1.75 -25.88
CA THR A 364 -6.73 -2.70 -25.67
C THR A 364 -5.97 -2.38 -24.39
N LEU A 365 -5.62 -1.10 -24.16
CA LEU A 365 -4.96 -0.67 -22.93
C LEU A 365 -5.84 -0.93 -21.71
N ARG A 366 -7.14 -0.61 -21.77
CA ARG A 366 -8.09 -0.83 -20.67
C ARG A 366 -8.18 -2.30 -20.26
N GLU A 367 -8.29 -3.20 -21.23
CA GLU A 367 -8.30 -4.66 -20.97
C GLU A 367 -6.99 -5.09 -20.29
N SER A 368 -5.86 -4.56 -20.76
CA SER A 368 -4.52 -4.91 -20.27
C SER A 368 -4.24 -4.40 -18.85
N ILE A 369 -4.68 -3.17 -18.53
CA ILE A 369 -4.52 -2.55 -17.20
C ILE A 369 -5.24 -3.37 -16.11
N SER A 370 -6.31 -4.08 -16.46
CA SER A 370 -7.02 -4.94 -15.50
C SER A 370 -6.14 -6.06 -14.93
N HIS A 371 -5.02 -6.36 -15.58
CA HIS A 371 -4.05 -7.39 -15.21
C HIS A 371 -2.69 -6.82 -14.75
N ILE A 372 -2.63 -5.53 -14.38
CA ILE A 372 -1.38 -4.85 -13.99
C ILE A 372 -0.89 -5.26 -12.58
N GLY A 373 -1.77 -5.85 -11.77
CA GLY A 373 -1.49 -6.23 -10.39
C GLY A 373 -0.38 -7.26 -10.24
N ILE A 374 0.22 -7.30 -9.06
CA ILE A 374 1.25 -8.28 -8.70
C ILE A 374 0.58 -9.61 -8.38
N CYS A 375 0.84 -10.63 -9.20
CA CYS A 375 0.51 -12.01 -8.89
C CYS A 375 1.52 -12.58 -7.89
N PHE A 376 1.02 -13.04 -6.74
CA PHE A 376 1.86 -13.54 -5.65
C PHE A 376 2.61 -14.85 -5.98
N GLU A 377 1.96 -15.74 -6.72
CA GLU A 377 2.55 -17.03 -7.13
C GLU A 377 3.84 -16.81 -7.94
N TYR A 378 3.78 -15.97 -8.98
CA TYR A 378 4.95 -15.66 -9.80
C TYR A 378 5.95 -14.73 -9.11
N TRP A 379 5.46 -13.83 -8.24
CA TRP A 379 6.32 -12.98 -7.43
C TRP A 379 7.28 -13.80 -6.56
N THR A 380 6.80 -14.89 -5.96
CA THR A 380 7.59 -15.74 -5.06
C THR A 380 8.41 -16.79 -5.78
N THR A 381 7.89 -17.37 -6.87
CA THR A 381 8.54 -18.52 -7.55
C THR A 381 9.47 -18.11 -8.69
N SER A 382 9.17 -17.00 -9.38
CA SER A 382 9.77 -16.65 -10.68
C SER A 382 10.14 -15.17 -10.76
N TRP A 383 10.61 -14.60 -9.66
CA TRP A 383 10.83 -13.16 -9.50
C TRP A 383 11.65 -12.52 -10.64
N SER A 384 12.81 -13.07 -10.98
CA SER A 384 13.70 -12.53 -12.04
C SER A 384 13.08 -12.51 -13.44
N GLN A 385 12.11 -13.39 -13.69
CA GLN A 385 11.40 -13.46 -14.95
C GLN A 385 10.05 -12.76 -14.92
N TYR A 386 9.52 -12.41 -13.75
CA TYR A 386 8.18 -11.84 -13.59
C TYR A 386 8.21 -10.36 -13.22
N ALA A 387 9.11 -9.95 -12.31
CA ALA A 387 9.23 -8.58 -11.85
C ALA A 387 9.67 -7.66 -12.99
N TRP A 388 8.96 -6.56 -13.17
CA TRP A 388 9.21 -5.62 -14.27
C TRP A 388 10.50 -4.85 -14.06
N MET A 389 10.87 -4.61 -12.81
CA MET A 389 12.13 -3.96 -12.45
C MET A 389 13.39 -4.79 -12.78
N GLU A 390 13.27 -6.11 -12.92
CA GLU A 390 14.40 -7.01 -13.24
C GLU A 390 14.34 -7.54 -14.68
N ALA A 391 13.15 -7.59 -15.26
CA ALA A 391 12.94 -8.17 -16.58
C ALA A 391 13.59 -7.32 -17.68
N LYS A 392 14.13 -8.01 -18.70
CA LYS A 392 14.65 -7.34 -19.89
C LYS A 392 13.53 -6.69 -20.68
N GLN A 393 13.75 -5.42 -21.03
CA GLN A 393 12.83 -4.64 -21.86
C GLN A 393 12.75 -5.22 -23.28
N PRO A 394 11.55 -5.58 -23.78
CA PRO A 394 11.38 -5.91 -25.19
C PRO A 394 11.66 -4.68 -26.07
N LEU A 395 12.31 -4.88 -27.22
CA LEU A 395 12.58 -3.76 -28.14
C LEU A 395 11.31 -3.27 -28.84
N LEU A 396 10.50 -4.19 -29.34
CA LEU A 396 9.32 -3.89 -30.15
C LEU A 396 8.15 -4.76 -29.73
N TRP A 397 7.01 -4.13 -29.47
CA TRP A 397 5.72 -4.80 -29.35
C TRP A 397 4.86 -4.53 -30.58
N ARG A 398 4.13 -5.55 -31.04
CA ARG A 398 3.22 -5.46 -32.20
C ARG A 398 1.82 -5.89 -31.82
N LYS A 399 0.84 -5.05 -32.11
CA LYS A 399 -0.58 -5.31 -31.82
C LYS A 399 -1.11 -6.62 -32.42
N GLN A 400 -0.66 -6.98 -33.62
CA GLN A 400 -1.12 -8.18 -34.35
C GLN A 400 -0.90 -9.49 -33.57
N ASN A 401 0.12 -9.52 -32.70
CA ASN A 401 0.47 -10.69 -31.91
C ASN A 401 -0.19 -10.69 -30.53
N TYR A 402 -0.92 -9.63 -30.18
CA TYR A 402 -1.47 -9.44 -28.85
C TYR A 402 -2.79 -10.18 -28.65
N ARG A 403 -2.83 -11.05 -27.63
CA ARG A 403 -4.03 -11.79 -27.26
C ARG A 403 -4.11 -11.92 -25.73
N LEU A 404 -5.22 -11.48 -25.15
CA LEU A 404 -5.49 -11.68 -23.72
C LEU A 404 -6.42 -12.88 -23.49
N LYS A 405 -7.39 -13.08 -24.37
CA LYS A 405 -8.42 -14.11 -24.22
C LYS A 405 -7.85 -15.53 -24.40
N ALA A 406 -8.32 -16.44 -23.56
CA ALA A 406 -8.00 -17.88 -23.60
C ALA A 406 -6.50 -18.20 -23.53
N THR A 407 -5.73 -17.36 -22.84
CA THR A 407 -4.30 -17.58 -22.59
C THR A 407 -4.08 -18.24 -21.23
N SER A 408 -2.97 -18.95 -21.08
CA SER A 408 -2.53 -19.42 -19.76
C SER A 408 -2.21 -18.19 -18.87
N HIS A 409 -2.26 -18.37 -17.56
CA HIS A 409 -1.94 -17.30 -16.61
C HIS A 409 -0.52 -16.74 -16.80
N GLU A 410 0.45 -17.60 -17.12
CA GLU A 410 1.82 -17.20 -17.47
C GLU A 410 1.87 -16.36 -18.75
N THR A 411 1.21 -16.83 -19.81
CA THR A 411 1.15 -16.13 -21.09
C THR A 411 0.44 -14.78 -20.97
N LEU A 412 -0.57 -14.68 -20.11
CA LEU A 412 -1.25 -13.43 -19.79
C LEU A 412 -0.25 -12.39 -19.25
N HIS A 413 0.52 -12.76 -18.21
CA HIS A 413 1.54 -11.88 -17.63
C HIS A 413 2.62 -11.50 -18.65
N ALA A 414 3.08 -12.46 -19.45
CA ALA A 414 4.05 -12.21 -20.50
C ALA A 414 3.53 -11.23 -21.56
N ASN A 415 2.26 -11.35 -21.96
CA ASN A 415 1.62 -10.47 -22.94
C ASN A 415 1.43 -9.05 -22.39
N VAL A 416 0.86 -8.93 -21.18
CA VAL A 416 0.65 -7.64 -20.50
C VAL A 416 1.98 -6.92 -20.31
N ARG A 417 2.99 -7.64 -19.81
CA ARG A 417 4.35 -7.10 -19.67
C ARG A 417 4.94 -6.72 -21.02
N GLY A 418 4.80 -7.56 -22.04
CA GLY A 418 5.31 -7.30 -23.39
C GLY A 418 4.74 -6.02 -23.98
N LEU A 419 3.44 -5.76 -23.77
CA LEU A 419 2.79 -4.51 -24.14
C LEU A 419 3.36 -3.33 -23.37
N PHE A 420 3.38 -3.39 -22.04
CA PHE A 420 3.72 -2.22 -21.22
C PHE A 420 5.21 -1.93 -21.13
N MET A 421 6.08 -2.93 -21.20
CA MET A 421 7.52 -2.70 -21.09
C MET A 421 8.19 -2.39 -22.42
N ALA A 422 7.59 -2.66 -23.58
CA ALA A 422 8.30 -2.51 -24.85
C ALA A 422 8.80 -1.07 -25.09
N ALA A 423 10.06 -0.95 -25.55
CA ALA A 423 10.67 0.34 -25.88
C ALA A 423 9.94 1.05 -27.01
N GLU A 424 9.51 0.29 -28.03
CA GLU A 424 8.65 0.77 -29.10
C GLU A 424 7.37 -0.07 -29.19
N ARG A 425 6.25 0.59 -29.46
CA ARG A 425 4.94 -0.05 -29.66
C ARG A 425 4.43 0.28 -31.04
N ASP A 426 4.35 -0.75 -31.88
CA ASP A 426 3.73 -0.66 -33.18
C ASP A 426 2.20 -0.79 -33.03
N TRP A 427 1.56 0.37 -33.04
CA TRP A 427 0.12 0.54 -32.95
C TRP A 427 -0.59 0.44 -34.31
N SER A 428 0.13 0.18 -35.41
CA SER A 428 -0.48 -0.01 -36.72
C SER A 428 -1.47 -1.17 -36.70
N ILE A 429 -2.55 -1.01 -37.47
CA ILE A 429 -3.66 -1.97 -37.58
C ILE A 429 -3.53 -2.70 -38.90
#